data_AF-A0A7C3Z3J8-F1
#
_entry.id   AF-A0A7C3Z3J8-F1
#
_cell.length_a   1.000
_cell.length_b   1.000
_cell.length_c   1.000
_cell.angle_alpha   90.00
_cell.angle_beta   90.00
_cell.angle_gamma   90.00
#
_symmetry.space_group_name_H-M   'P 1'
#
loop_
_entity.id
_entity.type
_entity.pdbx_description
1 polymer ?
#
loop_
_entity_poly.entity_id
_entity_poly.type
_entity_poly.pdbx_seq_one_letter_code
_entity_poly.pdbx_strand_id
1 'polypeptide(L)'
;MPYYLLLTRLTDEGRKTLKENPGRLREVNREVEAMGAKIIAQYALLGVYDFLNLVEAPSNEIISKISVELGSRGTLEITTFPAIPIDEFLKSI
;
A
#
# COMPACT_ATOMS: atom_id res chain seq x y z
N MET A 1 12.63 7.08 -8.15
CA MET A 1 12.42 7.43 -6.73
C MET A 1 12.36 6.10 -5.96
N PRO A 2 12.40 6.05 -4.61
CA PRO A 2 12.38 4.76 -3.91
C PRO A 2 11.04 4.04 -4.07
N TYR A 3 11.10 2.71 -4.11
CA TYR A 3 9.94 1.84 -4.16
C TYR A 3 9.58 1.34 -2.77
N TYR A 4 8.29 1.10 -2.56
CA TYR A 4 7.75 0.54 -1.34
C TYR A 4 6.72 -0.54 -1.66
N LEU A 5 6.77 -1.62 -0.90
CA LEU A 5 5.78 -2.67 -0.91
C LEU A 5 4.84 -2.50 0.29
N LEU A 6 3.55 -2.32 0.02
CA LEU A 6 2.51 -2.18 1.02
C LEU A 6 1.64 -3.43 0.96
N LEU A 7 1.80 -4.30 1.95
CA LEU A 7 0.96 -5.48 2.15
C LEU A 7 -0.15 -5.12 3.14
N THR A 8 -1.40 -5.33 2.76
CA THR A 8 -2.54 -4.99 3.61
C THR A 8 -3.39 -6.21 3.92
N ARG A 9 -3.83 -6.30 5.17
CA ARG A 9 -4.85 -7.25 5.63
C ARG A 9 -6.08 -6.46 6.07
N LEU A 10 -7.23 -6.81 5.55
CA LEU A 10 -8.50 -6.21 5.94
C LEU A 10 -8.89 -6.69 7.34
N THR A 11 -9.47 -5.79 8.11
CA THR A 11 -10.21 -6.15 9.32
C THR A 11 -11.60 -6.68 8.95
N ASP A 12 -12.37 -7.15 9.94
CA ASP A 12 -13.74 -7.60 9.69
C ASP A 12 -14.63 -6.49 9.13
N GLU A 13 -14.43 -5.26 9.60
CA GLU A 13 -15.08 -4.06 9.06
C GLU A 13 -14.63 -3.77 7.63
N GLY A 14 -13.32 -3.85 7.36
CA GLY A 14 -12.77 -3.67 6.02
C GLY A 14 -13.36 -4.63 4.99
N ARG A 15 -13.54 -5.91 5.36
CA ARG A 15 -14.15 -6.93 4.47
C ARG A 15 -15.61 -6.62 4.16
N LYS A 16 -16.39 -6.19 5.15
CA LYS A 16 -17.80 -5.78 4.95
C LYS A 16 -17.87 -4.57 4.02
N THR A 17 -17.11 -3.53 4.33
CA THR A 17 -17.04 -2.30 3.54
C THR A 17 -16.63 -2.59 2.09
N LEU A 18 -15.64 -3.44 1.85
CA LEU A 18 -15.21 -3.79 0.50
C LEU A 18 -16.30 -4.54 -0.27
N LYS A 19 -17.05 -5.41 0.39
CA LYS A 19 -18.15 -6.17 -0.23
C LYS A 19 -19.33 -5.26 -0.59
N GLU A 20 -19.68 -4.32 0.29
CA GLU A 20 -20.79 -3.38 0.10
C GLU A 20 -20.43 -2.24 -0.85
N ASN A 21 -19.18 -1.77 -0.80
CA ASN A 21 -18.64 -0.73 -1.65
C ASN A 21 -17.27 -1.13 -2.25
N PRO A 22 -17.26 -1.91 -3.35
CA PRO A 22 -16.02 -2.26 -4.05
C PRO A 22 -15.25 -1.05 -4.59
N GLY A 23 -15.96 0.07 -4.84
CA GLY A 23 -15.38 1.33 -5.31
C GLY A 23 -14.40 1.95 -4.32
N ARG A 24 -14.52 1.60 -3.02
CA ARG A 24 -13.64 2.09 -1.95
C ARG A 24 -12.17 1.84 -2.23
N LEU A 25 -11.81 0.72 -2.86
CA LEU A 25 -10.42 0.42 -3.20
C LEU A 25 -9.83 1.47 -4.15
N ARG A 26 -10.62 1.95 -5.13
CA ARG A 26 -10.17 2.98 -6.08
C ARG A 26 -10.09 4.36 -5.44
N GLU A 27 -10.94 4.65 -4.45
CA GLU A 27 -10.87 5.89 -3.67
C GLU A 27 -9.57 5.95 -2.87
N VAL A 28 -9.24 4.86 -2.15
CA VAL A 28 -7.97 4.75 -1.41
C VAL A 28 -6.78 4.99 -2.35
N ASN A 29 -6.80 4.44 -3.56
CA ASN A 29 -5.73 4.66 -4.53
C ASN A 29 -5.55 6.15 -4.88
N ARG A 30 -6.64 6.90 -5.09
CA ARG A 30 -6.57 8.34 -5.37
C ARG A 30 -6.05 9.14 -4.18
N GLU A 31 -6.40 8.72 -2.97
CA GLU A 31 -5.91 9.38 -1.76
C GLU A 31 -4.40 9.15 -1.56
N VAL A 32 -3.90 7.94 -1.84
CA VAL A 32 -2.46 7.63 -1.87
C VAL A 32 -1.72 8.51 -2.88
N GLU A 33 -2.29 8.68 -4.08
CA GLU A 33 -1.75 9.58 -5.10
C GLU A 33 -1.77 11.05 -4.69
N ALA A 34 -2.84 11.51 -4.05
CA ALA A 34 -2.93 12.87 -3.52
C ALA A 34 -1.91 13.14 -2.40
N MET A 35 -1.48 12.11 -1.65
CA MET A 35 -0.42 12.20 -0.64
C MET A 35 1.00 12.16 -1.22
N GLY A 36 1.14 12.09 -2.55
CA GLY A 36 2.42 12.17 -3.24
C GLY A 36 3.10 10.83 -3.51
N ALA A 37 2.39 9.70 -3.35
CA ALA A 37 2.89 8.38 -3.73
C ALA A 37 2.16 7.86 -4.98
N LYS A 38 2.88 7.25 -5.91
CA LYS A 38 2.30 6.70 -7.14
C LYS A 38 2.14 5.19 -7.02
N ILE A 39 0.95 4.67 -7.32
CA ILE A 39 0.74 3.22 -7.38
C ILE A 39 1.28 2.69 -8.70
N ILE A 40 2.28 1.82 -8.63
CA ILE A 40 2.91 1.17 -9.78
C ILE A 40 2.16 -0.10 -10.15
N ALA A 41 1.80 -0.89 -9.14
CA ALA A 41 0.99 -2.09 -9.32
C ALA A 41 0.19 -2.40 -8.06
N GLN A 42 -0.98 -3.00 -8.24
CA GLN A 42 -1.87 -3.42 -7.16
C GLN A 42 -2.45 -4.79 -7.51
N TYR A 43 -2.41 -5.71 -6.56
CA TYR A 43 -2.91 -7.08 -6.70
C TYR A 43 -3.75 -7.46 -5.49
N ALA A 44 -4.88 -8.12 -5.72
CA ALA A 44 -5.57 -8.88 -4.68
C ALA A 44 -4.84 -10.22 -4.49
N LEU A 45 -4.63 -10.60 -3.24
CA LEU A 45 -3.94 -11.82 -2.86
C LEU A 45 -4.91 -12.78 -2.16
N LEU A 46 -4.69 -14.09 -2.33
CA LEU A 46 -5.48 -15.14 -1.69
C LEU A 46 -4.62 -15.86 -0.65
N GLY A 47 -4.16 -15.09 0.35
CA GLY A 47 -3.24 -15.59 1.38
C GLY A 47 -3.37 -14.83 2.69
N VAL A 48 -2.26 -14.71 3.42
CA VAL A 48 -2.21 -14.01 4.73
C VAL A 48 -2.53 -12.51 4.60
N TYR A 49 -2.24 -11.95 3.42
CA TYR A 49 -2.59 -10.58 3.05
C TYR A 49 -3.70 -10.61 2.00
N ASP A 50 -4.54 -9.57 2.03
CA ASP A 50 -5.63 -9.38 1.08
C ASP A 50 -5.18 -8.58 -0.15
N PHE A 51 -4.21 -7.66 0.00
CA PHE A 51 -3.64 -6.90 -1.12
C PHE A 51 -2.14 -6.70 -1.02
N LEU A 52 -1.52 -6.57 -2.20
CA LEU A 52 -0.16 -6.11 -2.41
C LEU A 52 -0.19 -4.86 -3.28
N ASN A 53 0.50 -3.81 -2.82
CA ASN A 53 0.66 -2.57 -3.55
C ASN A 53 2.15 -2.26 -3.70
N LEU A 54 2.63 -2.20 -4.93
CA LEU A 54 3.94 -1.63 -5.23
C LEU A 54 3.72 -0.14 -5.52
N VAL A 55 4.36 0.72 -4.74
CA VAL A 55 4.23 2.17 -4.86
C VAL A 55 5.60 2.82 -4.97
N GLU A 56 5.67 3.92 -5.69
CA GLU A 56 6.82 4.82 -5.74
C GLU A 56 6.49 6.05 -4.89
N ALA A 57 7.38 6.45 -3.98
CA ALA A 57 7.19 7.65 -3.16
C ALA A 57 8.50 8.44 -3.02
N PRO A 58 8.45 9.75 -2.71
CA PRO A 58 9.66 10.58 -2.61
C PRO A 58 10.59 10.16 -1.47
N SER A 59 10.05 9.65 -0.35
CA SER A 59 10.84 9.30 0.84
C SER A 59 10.08 8.40 1.84
N ASN A 60 10.81 7.89 2.83
CA ASN A 60 10.26 7.06 3.92
C ASN A 60 9.23 7.85 4.76
N GLU A 61 9.41 9.16 4.89
CA GLU A 61 8.52 10.04 5.66
C GLU A 61 7.16 10.20 4.97
N ILE A 62 7.12 10.16 3.64
CA ILE A 62 5.85 10.19 2.90
C ILE A 62 5.12 8.86 3.07
N ILE A 63 5.82 7.73 2.93
CA ILE A 63 5.16 6.42 3.05
C ILE A 63 4.71 6.10 4.47
N SER A 64 5.43 6.58 5.49
CA SER A 64 5.02 6.41 6.89
C SER A 64 3.72 7.17 7.18
N LYS A 65 3.58 8.40 6.69
CA LYS A 65 2.33 9.18 6.78
C LYS A 65 1.17 8.45 6.12
N ILE A 66 1.37 7.94 4.90
CA ILE A 66 0.35 7.16 4.19
C ILE A 66 -0.03 5.91 4.97
N SER A 67 0.94 5.18 5.51
CA SER A 67 0.70 3.96 6.29
C SER A 67 -0.13 4.24 7.55
N VAL A 68 0.18 5.31 8.27
CA VAL A 68 -0.56 5.73 9.47
C VAL A 68 -1.96 6.23 9.11
N GLU A 69 -2.09 7.06 8.07
CA GLU A 69 -3.38 7.60 7.61
C GLU A 69 -4.34 6.46 7.22
N LEU A 70 -3.87 5.51 6.41
CA LEU A 70 -4.68 4.36 5.99
C LEU A 70 -5.01 3.43 7.16
N GLY A 71 -4.04 3.16 8.04
CA GLY A 71 -4.23 2.29 9.21
C GLY A 71 -5.15 2.91 10.27
N SER A 72 -5.16 4.24 10.43
CA SER A 72 -5.98 4.94 11.43
C SER A 72 -7.48 4.73 11.25
N ARG A 73 -7.91 4.34 10.04
CA ARG A 73 -9.30 4.13 9.67
C ARG A 73 -9.88 2.81 10.19
N GLY A 74 -9.05 1.94 10.76
CA GLY A 74 -9.50 0.66 11.35
C GLY A 74 -10.01 -0.39 10.35
N THR A 75 -10.05 -0.06 9.05
CA THR A 75 -10.53 -0.97 7.99
C THR A 75 -9.45 -1.89 7.45
N LEU A 76 -8.17 -1.59 7.71
CA LEU A 76 -7.04 -2.40 7.30
C LEU A 76 -5.87 -2.29 8.27
N GLU A 77 -5.03 -3.31 8.26
CA GLU A 77 -3.71 -3.34 8.85
C GLU A 77 -2.69 -3.36 7.71
N ILE A 78 -1.62 -2.57 7.83
CA ILE A 78 -0.62 -2.42 6.78
C ILE A 78 0.77 -2.81 7.26
N THR A 79 1.51 -3.53 6.42
CA THR A 79 2.94 -3.80 6.58
C THR A 79 3.67 -3.19 5.39
N THR A 80 4.60 -2.27 5.67
CA THR A 80 5.31 -1.47 4.66
C THR A 80 6.78 -1.87 4.62
N PHE A 81 7.30 -2.14 3.42
CA PHE A 81 8.70 -2.47 3.17
C PHE A 81 9.30 -1.49 2.16
N PRO A 82 10.41 -0.80 2.48
CA PRO A 82 11.26 -0.21 1.44
C PRO A 82 11.78 -1.32 0.51
N ALA A 83 11.67 -1.11 -0.79
CA ALA A 83 12.04 -2.08 -1.81
C ALA A 83 13.15 -1.50 -2.69
N ILE A 84 14.26 -2.22 -2.79
CA ILE A 84 15.38 -1.89 -3.67
C ILE A 84 15.23 -2.73 -4.94
N PRO A 85 15.19 -2.13 -6.14
CA PRO A 85 15.21 -2.88 -7.39
C PRO A 85 16.40 -3.82 -7.46
N ILE A 86 16.19 -5.04 -7.98
CA ILE A 86 17.24 -6.07 -7.97
C ILE A 86 18.52 -5.61 -8.69
N ASP A 87 18.39 -4.87 -9.80
CA ASP A 87 19.53 -4.34 -10.55
C ASP A 87 20.32 -3.27 -9.77
N GLU A 88 19.66 -2.50 -8.90
CA GLU A 88 20.32 -1.52 -8.03
C GLU A 88 21.02 -2.22 -6.85
N PHE A 89 20.35 -3.20 -6.25
CA PHE A 89 20.93 -4.03 -5.19
C PHE A 89 22.21 -4.72 -5.68
N LEU A 90 22.18 -5.35 -6.85
CA LEU A 90 23.34 -6.05 -7.43
C LEU A 90 24.51 -5.11 -7.77
N LYS A 91 24.28 -3.82 -8.03
CA LYS A 91 25.35 -2.83 -8.24
C LYS A 91 25.99 -2.34 -6.94
N SER A 92 25.33 -2.56 -5.80
CA SER A 92 25.77 -2.06 -4.50
C SER A 92 26.66 -3.05 -3.72
N ILE A 93 26.82 -4.26 -4.25
CA ILE A 93 27.67 -5.34 -3.73
C ILE A 93 28.80 -5.64 -4.73
#